data_AF-A0AAV4T4W8-F1
#
_entry.id   AF-A0AAV4T4W8-F1
#
_cell.length_a   1.000
_cell.length_b   1.000
_cell.length_c   1.000
_cell.angle_alpha   90.00
_cell.angle_beta   90.00
_cell.angle_gamma   90.00
#
_symmetry.space_group_name_H-M   'P 1'
#
loop_
_entity.id
_entity.type
_entity.pdbx_description
1 polymer ?
#
loop_
_entity_poly.entity_id
_entity_poly.type
_entity_poly.pdbx_seq_one_letter_code
_entity_poly.pdbx_strand_id
1 'polypeptide(L)'
;MVKNKPLTWWNPQLEIRKKQLNALRRRMQKSEGAEKEKYTSAYSKTRATYKKEILHAKRQAWRKFCSESGTPFGKPFKTTVNTSLPPSEIFKAIDVSGSGNSKAIAKKLLEKIYPFSVQESSSSLPETHSFAIDPPFTKEEIKRVIQTLPKGKAPGFDGIDNQVDRHQTQTVPPFSSYPTRIDGTPFERHSNIRFPGKSWMADKSQQLSVTFY
;
A
#
# COMPACT_ATOMS: atom_id res chain seq x y z
N MET A 1 -39.42 4.25 -4.47
CA MET A 1 -38.17 4.58 -3.74
C MET A 1 -37.68 3.34 -3.02
N VAL A 2 -36.53 2.79 -3.39
CA VAL A 2 -35.93 1.64 -2.67
C VAL A 2 -35.28 2.17 -1.40
N LYS A 3 -35.89 1.92 -0.24
CA LYS A 3 -35.29 2.27 1.06
C LYS A 3 -34.07 1.36 1.28
N ASN A 4 -32.87 1.93 1.31
CA ASN A 4 -31.66 1.19 1.62
C ASN A 4 -31.70 0.79 3.11
N LYS A 5 -31.78 -0.52 3.37
CA LYS A 5 -31.74 -1.05 4.74
C LYS A 5 -30.32 -0.80 5.29
N PRO A 6 -30.17 -0.17 6.46
CA PRO A 6 -28.84 0.10 7.02
C PRO A 6 -28.10 -1.23 7.27
N LEU A 7 -26.80 -1.23 6.97
CA LEU A 7 -25.97 -2.42 7.13
C LEU A 7 -25.82 -2.78 8.61
N THR A 8 -26.59 -3.75 9.09
CA THR A 8 -26.49 -4.22 10.48
C THR A 8 -25.38 -5.27 10.58
N TRP A 9 -24.21 -4.83 11.06
CA TRP A 9 -23.11 -5.72 11.46
C TRP A 9 -23.21 -6.11 12.94
N TRP A 10 -24.18 -5.55 13.67
CA TRP A 10 -24.37 -5.78 15.09
C TRP A 10 -24.99 -7.16 15.33
N ASN A 11 -24.53 -7.85 16.37
CA ASN A 11 -25.08 -9.15 16.76
C ASN A 11 -25.12 -9.28 18.30
N PRO A 12 -25.96 -10.18 18.85
CA PRO A 12 -26.08 -10.38 20.30
C PRO A 12 -24.77 -10.80 20.99
N GLN A 13 -23.91 -11.55 20.30
CA GLN A 13 -22.63 -12.01 20.83
C GLN A 13 -21.68 -10.85 21.16
N LEU A 14 -21.68 -9.79 20.34
CA LEU A 14 -20.92 -8.58 20.58
C LEU A 14 -21.43 -7.83 21.82
N GLU A 15 -22.74 -7.81 22.08
CA GLU A 15 -23.28 -7.24 23.33
C GLU A 15 -22.85 -8.04 24.55
N ILE A 16 -22.89 -9.37 24.49
CA ILE A 16 -22.42 -10.23 25.60
C ILE A 16 -20.95 -9.93 25.91
N ARG A 17 -20.10 -9.85 24.87
CA ARG A 17 -18.67 -9.56 25.03
C ARG A 17 -18.39 -8.16 25.55
N LYS A 18 -19.15 -7.16 25.10
CA LYS A 18 -19.10 -5.79 25.62
C LYS A 18 -19.47 -5.75 27.11
N LYS A 19 -20.51 -6.47 27.53
CA LYS A 19 -20.90 -6.60 28.95
C LYS A 19 -19.80 -7.27 29.78
N GLN A 20 -19.19 -8.35 29.28
CA GLN A 20 -18.05 -9.02 29.92
C GLN A 20 -16.85 -8.08 30.09
N LEU A 21 -16.52 -7.31 29.04
CA LEU A 21 -15.45 -6.31 29.07
C LEU A 21 -15.71 -5.23 30.14
N ASN A 22 -16.93 -4.72 30.22
CA ASN A 22 -17.33 -3.72 31.23
C ASN A 22 -17.31 -4.29 32.64
N ALA A 23 -17.67 -5.57 32.83
CA ALA A 23 -17.54 -6.24 34.12
C ALA A 23 -16.06 -6.37 34.55
N LEU A 24 -15.17 -6.79 33.64
CA LEU A 24 -13.73 -6.87 33.90
C LEU A 24 -13.12 -5.50 34.22
N ARG A 25 -13.50 -4.46 33.48
CA ARG A 25 -13.07 -3.07 33.75
C ARG A 25 -13.44 -2.64 35.17
N ARG A 26 -14.69 -2.90 35.58
CA ARG A 26 -15.17 -2.56 36.93
C ARG A 26 -14.41 -3.32 38.03
N ARG A 27 -14.14 -4.62 37.83
CA ARG A 27 -13.35 -5.43 38.78
C ARG A 27 -11.90 -4.93 38.89
N MET A 28 -11.25 -4.69 37.75
CA MET A 28 -9.90 -4.13 37.66
C MET A 28 -9.75 -2.79 38.39
N GLN A 29 -10.78 -1.93 38.32
CA GLN A 29 -10.78 -0.63 39.01
C GLN A 29 -10.95 -0.74 40.52
N LYS A 30 -11.58 -1.82 41.01
CA LYS A 30 -11.84 -2.04 42.45
C LYS A 30 -10.80 -2.92 43.13
N SER A 31 -9.97 -3.63 42.38
CA SER A 31 -8.94 -4.53 42.89
C SER A 31 -7.58 -3.84 43.04
N GLU A 32 -6.77 -4.32 43.97
CA GLU A 32 -5.38 -3.91 44.17
C GLU A 32 -4.44 -5.12 44.16
N GLY A 33 -3.12 -4.88 44.07
CA GLY A 33 -2.10 -5.93 44.08
C GLY A 33 -2.27 -7.01 43.00
N ALA A 34 -2.04 -8.27 43.37
CA ALA A 34 -2.07 -9.42 42.45
C ALA A 34 -3.43 -9.66 41.78
N GLU A 35 -4.55 -9.33 42.45
CA GLU A 35 -5.87 -9.42 41.82
C GLU A 35 -6.03 -8.44 40.66
N LYS A 36 -5.47 -7.22 40.81
CA LYS A 36 -5.51 -6.20 39.76
C LYS A 36 -4.78 -6.66 38.51
N GLU A 37 -3.63 -7.32 38.65
CA GLU A 37 -2.88 -7.88 37.53
C GLU A 37 -3.68 -8.98 36.81
N LYS A 38 -4.32 -9.88 37.56
CA LYS A 38 -5.21 -10.91 37.01
C LYS A 38 -6.34 -10.30 36.16
N TYR A 39 -7.04 -9.29 36.68
CA TYR A 39 -8.11 -8.62 35.94
C TYR A 39 -7.58 -7.79 34.76
N THR A 40 -6.40 -7.19 34.87
CA THR A 40 -5.75 -6.45 33.78
C THR A 40 -5.40 -7.37 32.61
N SER A 41 -4.81 -8.54 32.90
CA SER A 41 -4.51 -9.56 31.89
C SER A 41 -5.79 -10.09 31.22
N ALA A 42 -6.81 -10.43 32.02
CA ALA A 42 -8.10 -10.88 31.50
C ALA A 42 -8.80 -9.80 30.64
N TYR A 43 -8.76 -8.54 31.07
CA TYR A 43 -9.30 -7.40 30.34
C TYR A 43 -8.59 -7.22 29.00
N SER A 44 -7.25 -7.26 28.99
CA SER A 44 -6.46 -7.12 27.76
C SER A 44 -6.80 -8.22 26.74
N LYS A 45 -6.83 -9.49 27.18
CA LYS A 45 -7.22 -10.63 26.33
C LYS A 45 -8.63 -10.48 25.78
N THR A 46 -9.61 -10.19 26.64
CA THR A 46 -11.02 -10.02 26.24
C THR A 46 -11.18 -8.85 25.28
N ARG A 47 -10.47 -7.74 25.50
CA ARG A 47 -10.49 -6.56 24.63
C ARG A 47 -9.94 -6.88 23.24
N ALA A 48 -8.85 -7.64 23.17
CA ALA A 48 -8.28 -8.06 21.90
C ALA A 48 -9.27 -8.94 21.11
N THR A 49 -9.89 -9.92 21.77
CA THR A 49 -10.91 -10.78 21.15
C THR A 49 -12.12 -9.98 20.69
N TYR A 50 -12.67 -9.11 21.54
CA TYR A 50 -13.82 -8.26 21.20
C TYR A 50 -13.52 -7.37 19.98
N LYS A 51 -12.33 -6.74 19.91
CA LYS A 51 -11.91 -5.97 18.73
C LYS A 51 -11.86 -6.82 17.47
N LYS A 52 -11.29 -8.03 17.55
CA LYS A 52 -11.25 -8.98 16.43
C LYS A 52 -12.65 -9.35 15.95
N GLU A 53 -13.57 -9.62 16.87
CA GLU A 53 -14.96 -9.97 16.56
C GLU A 53 -15.72 -8.81 15.93
N ILE A 54 -15.53 -7.58 16.41
CA ILE A 54 -16.11 -6.38 15.79
C ILE A 54 -15.63 -6.22 14.34
N LEU A 55 -14.33 -6.33 14.11
CA LEU A 55 -13.76 -6.22 12.76
C LEU A 55 -14.27 -7.34 11.85
N HIS A 56 -14.36 -8.57 12.39
CA HIS A 56 -14.89 -9.71 11.66
C HIS A 56 -16.35 -9.49 11.27
N ALA A 57 -17.21 -9.11 12.22
CA ALA A 57 -18.62 -8.86 11.98
C ALA A 57 -18.85 -7.76 10.93
N LYS A 58 -18.11 -6.65 11.03
CA LYS A 58 -18.13 -5.58 10.02
C LYS A 58 -17.73 -6.10 8.63
N ARG A 59 -16.64 -6.87 8.55
CA ARG A 59 -16.16 -7.43 7.27
C ARG A 59 -17.15 -8.42 6.67
N GLN A 60 -17.77 -9.28 7.49
CA GLN A 60 -18.77 -10.22 7.02
C GLN A 60 -20.03 -9.53 6.54
N ALA A 61 -20.52 -8.52 7.28
CA ALA A 61 -21.65 -7.72 6.85
C ALA A 61 -21.36 -7.04 5.51
N TRP A 62 -20.17 -6.42 5.36
CA TRP A 62 -19.76 -5.81 4.11
C TRP A 62 -19.66 -6.81 2.96
N ARG A 63 -19.03 -7.97 3.20
CA ARG A 63 -18.95 -9.04 2.20
C ARG A 63 -20.33 -9.47 1.74
N LYS A 64 -21.25 -9.74 2.67
CA LYS A 64 -22.63 -10.13 2.37
C LYS A 64 -23.33 -9.05 1.53
N PHE A 65 -23.19 -7.79 1.92
CA PHE A 65 -23.75 -6.66 1.18
C PHE A 65 -23.21 -6.54 -0.25
N CYS A 66 -21.91 -6.75 -0.45
CA CYS A 66 -21.31 -6.79 -1.77
C CYS A 66 -21.76 -8.01 -2.60
N SER A 67 -21.92 -9.17 -1.97
CA SER A 67 -22.42 -10.37 -2.65
C SER A 67 -23.89 -10.26 -3.07
N GLU A 68 -24.71 -9.53 -2.30
CA GLU A 68 -26.11 -9.25 -2.65
C GLU A 68 -26.24 -8.27 -3.83
N SER A 69 -25.21 -7.46 -4.11
CA SER A 69 -25.19 -6.62 -5.30
C SER A 69 -24.60 -7.39 -6.49
N GLY A 70 -25.47 -7.88 -7.37
CA GLY A 70 -25.05 -8.59 -8.59
C GLY A 70 -24.36 -7.72 -9.66
N THR A 71 -24.07 -6.44 -9.37
CA THR A 71 -23.42 -5.52 -10.31
C THR A 71 -22.12 -4.97 -9.72
N PRO A 72 -21.01 -4.96 -10.49
CA PRO A 72 -19.70 -4.50 -10.01
C PRO A 72 -19.70 -3.02 -9.57
N PHE A 73 -20.54 -2.19 -10.20
CA PHE A 73 -20.75 -0.78 -9.85
C PHE A 73 -22.11 -0.53 -9.17
N GLY A 74 -22.60 -1.55 -8.47
CA GLY A 74 -23.90 -1.54 -7.83
C GLY A 74 -23.98 -0.66 -6.58
N LYS A 75 -24.87 -1.06 -5.67
CA LYS A 75 -25.11 -0.36 -4.41
C LYS A 75 -23.82 -0.13 -3.59
N PRO A 76 -22.89 -1.11 -3.44
CA PRO A 76 -21.67 -0.89 -2.64
C PRO A 76 -20.78 0.23 -3.16
N PHE A 77 -20.59 0.31 -4.49
CA PHE A 77 -19.82 1.37 -5.13
C PHE A 77 -20.46 2.74 -4.89
N LYS A 78 -21.78 2.85 -5.08
CA LYS A 78 -22.51 4.12 -4.83
C LYS A 78 -22.45 4.53 -3.37
N THR A 79 -22.47 3.59 -2.43
CA THR A 79 -22.36 3.89 -0.99
C THR A 79 -20.97 4.44 -0.64
N THR A 80 -19.89 3.99 -1.27
CA THR A 80 -18.53 4.52 -1.00
C THR A 80 -18.24 5.83 -1.72
N VAL A 81 -18.85 6.07 -2.89
CA VAL A 81 -18.63 7.31 -3.66
C VAL A 81 -19.47 8.46 -3.09
N ASN A 82 -20.70 8.18 -2.66
CA ASN A 82 -21.60 9.18 -2.08
C ASN A 82 -21.27 9.55 -0.62
N THR A 83 -20.25 8.94 -0.01
CA THR A 83 -19.71 9.39 1.29
C THR A 83 -18.67 10.49 1.15
N SER A 84 -18.22 10.79 -0.08
CA SER A 84 -17.47 12.02 -0.33
C SER A 84 -18.43 13.20 -0.20
N LEU A 85 -17.94 14.32 0.36
CA LEU A 85 -18.70 15.58 0.41
C LEU A 85 -19.33 15.83 -0.97
N PRO A 86 -20.61 16.25 -1.03
CA PRO A 86 -21.20 16.60 -2.32
C PRO A 86 -20.29 17.63 -2.99
N PRO A 87 -20.14 17.62 -4.33
CA PRO A 87 -19.21 18.52 -5.01
C PRO A 87 -19.34 19.99 -4.56
N SER A 88 -20.57 20.44 -4.27
CA SER A 88 -20.87 21.76 -3.70
C SER A 88 -20.16 22.07 -2.38
N GLU A 89 -20.00 21.10 -1.47
CA GLU A 89 -19.29 21.26 -0.20
C GLU A 89 -17.77 21.21 -0.39
N ILE A 90 -17.28 20.44 -1.37
CA ILE A 90 -15.87 20.48 -1.78
C ILE A 90 -15.51 21.88 -2.30
N PHE A 91 -16.36 22.49 -3.13
CA PHE A 91 -16.14 23.85 -3.62
C PHE A 91 -16.15 24.90 -2.50
N LYS A 92 -17.02 24.74 -1.49
CA LYS A 92 -17.02 25.59 -0.28
C LYS A 92 -15.74 25.42 0.54
N ALA A 93 -15.26 24.18 0.72
CA ALA A 93 -14.02 23.92 1.46
C ALA A 93 -12.78 24.52 0.78
N ILE A 94 -12.80 24.65 -0.55
CA ILE A 94 -11.75 25.29 -1.35
C ILE A 94 -12.00 26.82 -1.47
N ASP A 95 -12.95 27.40 -0.74
CA ASP A 95 -13.35 28.82 -0.83
C ASP A 95 -13.58 29.30 -2.28
N VAL A 96 -14.06 28.38 -3.11
CA VAL A 96 -14.55 28.68 -4.45
C VAL A 96 -16.04 28.93 -4.29
N SER A 97 -16.38 30.07 -3.69
CA SER A 97 -17.78 30.51 -3.59
C SER A 97 -18.39 30.55 -4.98
N GLY A 98 -19.45 29.74 -5.17
CA GLY A 98 -20.02 29.37 -6.47
C GLY A 98 -20.87 30.44 -7.13
N SER A 99 -20.37 31.68 -7.21
CA SER A 99 -20.98 32.73 -8.01
C SER A 99 -20.19 32.92 -9.30
N GLY A 100 -20.66 32.31 -10.39
CA GLY A 100 -20.05 32.43 -11.71
C GLY A 100 -20.34 31.27 -12.66
N ASN A 101 -20.05 31.46 -13.94
CA ASN A 101 -20.13 30.43 -14.98
C ASN A 101 -19.18 29.25 -14.65
N SER A 102 -19.55 28.01 -15.02
CA SER A 102 -18.78 26.78 -14.73
C SER A 102 -17.29 26.90 -15.09
N LYS A 103 -16.97 27.57 -16.21
CA LYS A 103 -15.59 27.82 -16.66
C LYS A 103 -14.79 28.72 -15.70
N ALA A 104 -15.43 29.72 -15.10
CA ALA A 104 -14.78 30.63 -14.16
C ALA A 104 -14.49 29.94 -12.82
N ILE A 105 -15.43 29.10 -12.35
CA ILE A 105 -15.27 28.26 -11.17
C ILE A 105 -14.11 27.26 -11.37
N ALA A 106 -14.07 26.58 -12.53
CA ALA A 106 -12.99 25.65 -12.86
C ALA A 106 -11.62 26.32 -12.90
N LYS A 107 -11.51 27.53 -13.48
CA LYS A 107 -10.26 28.29 -13.53
C LYS A 107 -9.77 28.68 -12.13
N LYS A 108 -10.67 29.23 -11.29
CA LYS A 108 -10.35 29.61 -9.90
C LYS A 108 -9.90 28.41 -9.05
N LEU A 109 -10.52 27.23 -9.27
CA LEU A 109 -10.10 25.99 -8.64
C LEU A 109 -8.71 25.56 -9.11
N LEU A 110 -8.44 25.62 -10.42
CA LEU A 110 -7.14 25.28 -10.97
C LEU A 110 -6.03 26.16 -10.40
N GLU A 111 -6.23 27.48 -10.35
CA GLU A 111 -5.28 28.44 -9.76
C GLU A 111 -5.03 28.17 -8.28
N LYS A 112 -6.04 27.75 -7.52
CA LYS A 112 -5.89 27.47 -6.09
C LYS A 112 -5.20 26.14 -5.79
N ILE A 113 -5.47 25.10 -6.58
CA ILE A 113 -4.83 23.78 -6.43
C ILE A 113 -3.40 23.81 -7.00
N TYR A 114 -3.17 24.60 -8.04
CA TYR A 114 -1.89 24.74 -8.74
C TYR A 114 -1.49 26.22 -8.87
N PRO A 115 -1.01 26.85 -7.80
CA PRO A 115 -0.71 28.30 -7.78
C PRO A 115 0.44 28.76 -8.68
N PHE A 116 1.17 27.83 -9.32
CA PHE A 116 2.38 28.13 -10.10
C PHE A 116 2.22 28.04 -11.63
N SER A 117 1.01 27.95 -12.19
CA SER A 117 0.84 27.76 -13.64
C SER A 117 0.66 29.06 -14.44
N VAL A 118 1.21 30.19 -13.99
CA VAL A 118 1.18 31.44 -14.77
C VAL A 118 2.57 31.70 -15.35
N GLN A 119 2.70 31.27 -16.61
CA GLN A 119 3.63 31.78 -17.62
C GLN A 119 5.13 31.58 -17.37
N GLU A 120 5.62 30.40 -17.68
CA GLU A 120 6.72 30.36 -18.65
C GLU A 120 6.07 30.36 -20.04
N SER A 121 6.00 31.56 -20.62
CA SER A 121 5.98 31.70 -22.07
C SER A 121 7.04 30.77 -22.66
N SER A 122 6.72 30.21 -23.83
CA SER A 122 7.58 29.42 -24.69
C SER A 122 8.87 30.13 -25.15
N SER A 123 9.69 30.59 -24.22
CA SER A 123 11.05 31.05 -24.45
C SER A 123 11.95 29.99 -23.86
N SER A 124 12.29 29.02 -24.71
CA SER A 124 13.56 28.29 -24.68
C SER A 124 14.20 28.20 -23.30
N LEU A 125 13.89 27.12 -22.56
CA LEU A 125 14.90 26.59 -21.65
C LEU A 125 16.20 26.52 -22.46
N PRO A 126 17.30 27.16 -22.04
CA PRO A 126 18.57 26.91 -22.70
C PRO A 126 18.82 25.43 -22.50
N GLU A 127 18.74 24.69 -23.60
CA GLU A 127 19.16 23.31 -23.73
C GLU A 127 20.70 23.29 -23.65
N THR A 128 21.22 23.77 -22.53
CA THR A 128 22.58 23.53 -22.09
C THR A 128 22.46 22.61 -20.90
N HIS A 129 21.91 21.42 -21.14
CA HIS A 129 22.48 20.26 -20.49
C HIS A 129 23.92 20.18 -20.98
N SER A 130 24.82 20.84 -20.27
CA SER A 130 26.24 20.55 -20.41
C SER A 130 26.36 19.04 -20.25
N PHE A 131 26.87 18.36 -21.28
CA PHE A 131 27.39 16.99 -21.16
C PHE A 131 28.64 16.94 -20.26
N ALA A 132 28.70 17.80 -19.24
CA ALA A 132 29.57 17.59 -18.11
C ALA A 132 29.08 16.28 -17.50
N ILE A 133 29.89 15.24 -17.71
CA ILE A 133 29.70 13.93 -17.10
C ILE A 133 29.47 14.20 -15.61
N ASP A 134 28.24 13.94 -15.14
CA ASP A 134 27.93 14.11 -13.73
C ASP A 134 28.98 13.37 -12.90
N PRO A 135 29.47 13.98 -11.81
CA PRO A 135 30.44 13.32 -10.96
C PRO A 135 29.84 11.98 -10.49
N PRO A 136 30.65 10.90 -10.45
CA PRO A 136 30.18 9.61 -9.98
C PRO A 136 29.68 9.73 -8.54
N PHE A 137 28.59 9.02 -8.22
CA PHE A 137 28.04 9.00 -6.87
C PHE A 137 29.09 8.59 -5.83
N THR A 138 29.13 9.35 -4.73
CA THR A 138 29.98 9.03 -3.58
C THR A 138 29.39 7.87 -2.78
N LYS A 139 30.25 7.13 -2.08
CA LYS A 139 29.81 6.00 -1.23
C LYS A 139 28.89 6.49 -0.10
N GLU A 140 29.13 7.70 0.39
CA GLU A 140 28.37 8.38 1.43
C GLU A 140 26.96 8.72 0.95
N GLU A 141 26.80 9.18 -0.29
CA GLU A 141 25.49 9.43 -0.92
C GLU A 141 24.68 8.15 -1.03
N ILE A 142 25.29 7.09 -1.57
CA ILE A 142 24.64 5.77 -1.72
C ILE A 142 24.22 5.25 -0.34
N LYS A 143 25.09 5.35 0.67
CA LYS A 143 24.79 4.95 2.05
C LYS A 143 23.64 5.75 2.66
N ARG A 144 23.57 7.06 2.42
CA ARG A 144 22.46 7.92 2.90
C ARG A 144 21.14 7.50 2.28
N VAL A 145 21.09 7.29 0.95
CA VAL A 145 19.87 6.87 0.25
C VAL A 145 19.38 5.51 0.75
N ILE A 146 20.28 4.54 0.89
CA ILE A 146 19.92 3.19 1.37
C ILE A 146 19.40 3.22 2.83
N GLN A 147 19.88 4.15 3.65
CA GLN A 147 19.40 4.32 5.03
C GLN A 147 17.99 4.94 5.12
N THR A 148 17.64 5.84 4.19
CA THR A 148 16.33 6.52 4.15
C THR A 148 15.23 5.66 3.54
N LEU A 149 15.57 4.54 2.87
CA LEU A 149 14.57 3.63 2.32
C LEU A 149 13.63 3.08 3.41
N PRO A 150 12.30 3.10 3.18
CA PRO A 150 11.31 2.62 4.13
C PRO A 150 11.41 1.11 4.32
N LYS A 151 11.37 0.67 5.58
CA LYS A 151 11.39 -0.75 5.96
C LYS A 151 10.01 -1.39 5.72
N GLY A 152 9.98 -2.63 5.24
CA GLY A 152 8.74 -3.40 5.09
C GLY A 152 7.91 -3.02 3.85
N LYS A 153 8.56 -2.48 2.82
CA LYS A 153 7.98 -2.45 1.48
C LYS A 153 8.11 -3.84 0.85
N ALA A 154 7.25 -4.14 -0.11
CA ALA A 154 7.37 -5.38 -0.88
C ALA A 154 8.61 -5.28 -1.79
N PRO A 155 9.32 -6.39 -2.04
CA PRO A 155 10.44 -6.43 -2.97
C PRO A 155 9.99 -6.04 -4.38
N GLY A 156 10.93 -5.48 -5.15
CA GLY A 156 10.72 -5.16 -6.56
C GLY A 156 10.52 -6.40 -7.43
N PHE A 157 10.39 -6.19 -8.73
CA PHE A 157 10.34 -7.29 -9.72
C PHE A 157 11.63 -8.13 -9.71
N ASP A 158 12.75 -7.53 -9.30
CA ASP A 158 14.05 -8.17 -9.07
C ASP A 158 14.09 -9.07 -7.83
N GLY A 159 13.07 -9.05 -6.98
CA GLY A 159 12.99 -9.85 -5.76
C GLY A 159 13.84 -9.34 -4.60
N ILE A 160 14.43 -8.15 -4.72
CA ILE A 160 15.29 -7.55 -3.69
C ILE A 160 14.42 -6.66 -2.77
N ASP A 161 14.45 -6.93 -1.47
CA ASP A 161 13.84 -6.05 -0.45
C ASP A 161 14.88 -5.05 0.05
N ASN A 162 14.43 -3.85 0.41
CA ASN A 162 15.20 -2.75 0.99
C ASN A 162 16.03 -3.19 2.23
N GLN A 163 15.69 -4.30 2.89
CA GLN A 163 16.51 -4.86 3.96
C GLN A 163 17.83 -5.45 3.44
N VAL A 164 17.81 -6.12 2.29
CA VAL A 164 18.98 -6.77 1.69
C VAL A 164 20.02 -5.73 1.27
N ASP A 165 19.59 -4.63 0.63
CA ASP A 165 20.50 -3.53 0.23
C ASP A 165 21.22 -2.89 1.42
N ARG A 166 20.52 -2.78 2.56
CA ARG A 166 21.10 -2.24 3.80
C ARG A 166 22.17 -3.16 4.40
N HIS A 167 22.04 -4.48 4.24
CA HIS A 167 23.03 -5.45 4.75
C HIS A 167 24.26 -5.53 3.86
N GLN A 168 24.10 -5.39 2.55
CA GLN A 168 25.22 -5.43 1.60
C GLN A 168 26.17 -4.24 1.76
N THR A 169 25.66 -3.01 1.99
CA THR A 169 26.53 -1.84 2.22
C THR A 169 27.43 -1.92 3.47
N GLN A 170 27.18 -2.86 4.37
CA GLN A 170 27.99 -3.10 5.56
C GLN A 170 29.10 -4.12 5.34
N THR A 171 29.01 -4.92 4.26
CA THR A 171 29.81 -6.13 4.08
C THR A 171 30.64 -6.16 2.80
N VAL A 172 30.65 -5.11 1.99
CA VAL A 172 31.50 -5.08 0.78
C VAL A 172 32.96 -4.79 1.18
N PRO A 173 33.90 -5.76 1.10
CA PRO A 173 35.32 -5.43 1.17
C PRO A 173 35.72 -4.60 -0.07
N PRO A 174 36.79 -3.79 0.00
CA PRO A 174 37.27 -3.06 -1.16
C PRO A 174 37.53 -4.02 -2.33
N PHE A 175 37.19 -3.56 -3.54
CA PHE A 175 37.26 -4.26 -4.83
C PHE A 175 38.67 -4.79 -5.21
N SER A 176 39.66 -4.60 -4.33
CA SER A 176 41.03 -5.11 -4.40
C SER A 176 41.18 -6.59 -3.95
N SER A 177 40.09 -7.23 -3.49
CA SER A 177 40.14 -8.57 -2.88
C SER A 177 39.72 -9.73 -3.77
N TYR A 178 39.52 -9.51 -5.08
CA TYR A 178 39.40 -10.64 -6.01
C TYR A 178 40.78 -11.28 -6.21
N PRO A 179 40.90 -12.62 -6.12
CA PRO A 179 42.19 -13.28 -6.31
C PRO A 179 42.69 -13.03 -7.74
N THR A 180 43.84 -12.37 -7.85
CA THR A 180 44.63 -12.35 -9.08
C THR A 180 45.05 -13.78 -9.40
N ARG A 181 44.88 -14.19 -10.66
CA ARG A 181 45.43 -15.46 -11.15
C ARG A 181 46.95 -15.43 -10.96
N ILE A 182 47.53 -16.55 -10.54
CA ILE A 182 48.92 -16.70 -10.05
C ILE A 182 49.99 -16.39 -11.11
N ASP A 183 49.56 -16.12 -12.34
CA ASP A 183 50.30 -15.96 -13.58
C ASP A 183 50.23 -14.52 -14.17
N GLY A 184 49.60 -13.56 -13.47
CA GLY A 184 49.75 -12.13 -13.78
C GLY A 184 49.07 -11.64 -15.06
N THR A 185 48.24 -12.45 -15.72
CA THR A 185 47.49 -12.03 -16.92
C THR A 185 46.19 -11.31 -16.57
N PRO A 186 45.85 -10.16 -17.18
CA PRO A 186 44.54 -9.51 -17.01
C PRO A 186 43.40 -10.42 -17.47
N PHE A 187 42.28 -10.38 -16.74
CA PHE A 187 41.06 -11.11 -17.11
C PHE A 187 40.42 -10.48 -18.36
N GLU A 188 40.60 -11.09 -19.53
CA GLU A 188 39.89 -10.70 -20.74
C GLU A 188 38.40 -10.99 -20.59
N ARG A 189 37.60 -9.93 -20.68
CA ARG A 189 36.15 -10.01 -20.70
C ARG A 189 35.74 -10.52 -22.09
N HIS A 190 35.54 -11.83 -22.25
CA HIS A 190 34.93 -12.36 -23.47
C HIS A 190 33.47 -11.89 -23.55
N SER A 191 33.24 -10.81 -24.28
CA SER A 191 31.92 -10.35 -24.72
C SER A 191 31.39 -11.28 -25.82
N ASN A 192 30.95 -12.48 -25.45
CA ASN A 192 29.98 -13.25 -26.25
C ASN A 192 29.52 -14.51 -25.49
N ILE A 193 28.44 -14.36 -24.72
CA ILE A 193 27.61 -15.50 -24.35
C ILE A 193 26.28 -15.32 -25.08
N ARG A 194 26.18 -15.95 -26.24
CA ARG A 194 24.94 -16.23 -26.96
C ARG A 194 24.15 -17.23 -26.11
N PHE A 195 23.03 -16.80 -25.54
CA PHE A 195 22.09 -17.70 -24.88
C PHE A 195 21.45 -18.64 -25.91
N PRO A 196 21.48 -19.98 -25.74
CA PRO A 196 20.66 -20.87 -26.55
C PRO A 196 19.19 -20.69 -26.15
N GLY A 197 18.38 -20.24 -27.11
CA GLY A 197 16.94 -20.08 -26.96
C GLY A 197 16.26 -21.39 -26.60
N LYS A 198 15.54 -21.42 -25.48
CA LYS A 198 14.64 -22.52 -25.13
C LYS A 198 13.23 -22.17 -25.60
N SER A 199 12.87 -22.80 -26.72
CA SER A 199 11.50 -22.93 -27.22
C SER A 199 10.64 -23.62 -26.17
N TRP A 200 9.55 -22.98 -25.75
CA TRP A 200 8.44 -23.63 -25.05
C TRP A 200 7.20 -23.50 -25.93
N MET A 201 6.94 -24.53 -26.74
CA MET A 201 5.60 -24.79 -27.26
C MET A 201 5.33 -26.30 -27.25
N ALA A 202 4.19 -26.60 -26.62
CA ALA A 202 3.28 -27.72 -26.87
C ALA A 202 3.84 -29.14 -26.94
N ASP A 203 3.47 -29.98 -25.97
CA ASP A 203 2.64 -31.16 -26.25
C ASP A 203 2.06 -31.73 -24.95
N LYS A 204 0.76 -31.53 -24.73
CA LYS A 204 -0.06 -32.44 -23.93
C LYS A 204 -1.42 -32.53 -24.60
N SER A 205 -1.52 -33.36 -25.61
CA SER A 205 -2.80 -33.90 -26.06
C SER A 205 -2.62 -35.39 -26.38
N GLN A 206 -2.81 -36.23 -25.37
CA GLN A 206 -3.21 -37.61 -25.61
C GLN A 206 -4.43 -37.99 -24.77
N GLN A 207 -5.38 -38.55 -25.51
CA GLN A 207 -6.74 -38.96 -25.23
C GLN A 207 -6.83 -39.97 -24.07
N LEU A 208 -7.90 -39.84 -23.26
CA LEU A 208 -8.56 -40.99 -22.66
C LEU A 208 -10.07 -40.83 -22.86
N SER A 209 -10.64 -41.83 -23.51
CA SER A 209 -12.04 -42.00 -23.87
C SER A 209 -12.90 -42.33 -22.66
N VAL A 210 -14.10 -41.74 -22.58
CA VAL A 210 -15.18 -42.18 -21.68
C VAL A 210 -16.39 -42.55 -22.53
N THR A 211 -16.72 -43.84 -22.53
CA THR A 211 -17.93 -44.45 -23.09
C THR A 211 -19.14 -44.15 -22.21
N PHE A 212 -20.24 -43.72 -22.83
CA PHE A 212 -21.58 -43.65 -22.24
C PHE A 212 -22.32 -44.99 -22.44
N TYR A 213 -22.97 -45.46 -21.38
CA TYR A 213 -24.24 -46.20 -21.43
C TYR A 213 -25.14 -45.64 -20.32
#